data_AF-A0A2I1C7W3-F1
#
_entry.id   AF-A0A2I1C7W3-F1
#
_cell.length_a   1.000
_cell.length_b   1.000
_cell.length_c   1.000
_cell.angle_alpha   90.00
_cell.angle_beta   90.00
_cell.angle_gamma   90.00
#
_symmetry.space_group_name_H-M   'P 1'
#
loop_
_entity.id
_entity.type
_entity.pdbx_description
1 polymer ?
#
loop_
_entity_poly.entity_id
_entity_poly.type
_entity_poly.pdbx_seq_one_letter_code
_entity_poly.pdbx_strand_id
1 'polypeptide(L)'
;MNAVGLCHNCHAFYDDALDLVFFFVPSDLDFFIRFELRDRIRRQGDITKRRVPMAHEYARYQYRQGKITDVAQGGQYTRVYLCNHLLAQNTQAPKQWHGAPLPTIRKAIGALGSPRIGRIPQDMVMKLTILRDLYYLDDEDETERRHQLERPRGGGRQQGGRGRGREEDEDEDEDEDEDEDEDEDEDEDEDEDEDEDEDEDEDEDEDEDEDEDEDEDEDEDEDDETEDEDEDEDEDEDEDEDDETEEAGSKGGKRRPKFEWDLGPDATSEDAIRKFWTGPFGPWRET
;
A
#
# COMPACT_ATOMS: atom_id res chain seq x y z
N MET A 1 -3.68 -1.66 19.27
CA MET A 1 -3.08 -3.00 19.13
C MET A 1 -3.28 -3.45 17.69
N ASN A 2 -2.31 -4.13 17.06
CA ASN A 2 -2.46 -4.67 15.71
C ASN A 2 -2.98 -6.12 15.79
N ALA A 3 -4.24 -6.28 16.15
CA ALA A 3 -4.87 -7.59 16.26
C ALA A 3 -6.20 -7.61 15.50
N VAL A 4 -6.55 -8.78 14.96
CA VAL A 4 -7.84 -9.04 14.34
C VAL A 4 -8.42 -10.29 15.00
N GLY A 5 -9.64 -10.18 15.51
CA GLY A 5 -10.38 -11.34 16.01
C GLY A 5 -10.83 -12.20 14.84
N LEU A 6 -10.27 -13.41 14.74
CA LEU A 6 -10.65 -14.41 13.74
C LEU A 6 -11.24 -15.63 14.46
N CYS A 7 -12.21 -16.31 13.84
CA CYS A 7 -12.63 -17.63 14.31
C CYS A 7 -11.51 -18.65 14.04
N HIS A 8 -11.61 -19.84 14.64
CA HIS A 8 -10.60 -20.90 14.51
C HIS A 8 -10.22 -21.20 13.05
N ASN A 9 -11.22 -21.40 12.18
CA ASN A 9 -10.97 -21.70 10.76
C ASN A 9 -10.36 -20.52 10.01
N CYS A 10 -10.84 -19.28 10.25
CA CYS A 10 -10.27 -18.10 9.62
C CYS A 10 -8.83 -17.84 10.07
N HIS A 11 -8.49 -18.20 11.31
CA HIS A 11 -7.13 -18.08 11.84
C HIS A 11 -6.19 -19.06 11.12
N ALA A 12 -6.60 -20.33 10.95
CA ALA A 12 -5.83 -21.32 10.20
C ALA A 12 -5.60 -20.87 8.75
N PHE A 13 -6.65 -20.39 8.07
CA PHE A 13 -6.53 -19.86 6.70
C PHE A 13 -5.71 -18.58 6.58
N TYR A 14 -5.69 -17.76 7.64
CA TYR A 14 -4.90 -16.56 7.67
C TYR A 14 -3.42 -16.90 7.87
N ASP A 15 -3.09 -17.81 8.76
CA ASP A 15 -1.71 -18.08 9.17
C ASP A 15 -0.93 -19.04 8.28
N ASP A 16 -1.59 -19.71 7.33
CA ASP A 16 -0.92 -20.52 6.32
C ASP A 16 0.00 -19.64 5.43
N ALA A 17 1.31 -19.79 5.63
CA ALA A 17 2.31 -19.05 4.88
C ALA A 17 2.55 -19.61 3.46
N LEU A 18 2.15 -20.86 3.21
CA LEU A 18 2.39 -21.57 1.94
C LEU A 18 1.21 -21.41 0.98
N ASP A 19 -0.03 -21.48 1.47
CA ASP A 19 -1.25 -21.22 0.69
C ASP A 19 -2.15 -20.22 1.41
N LEU A 20 -1.90 -18.93 1.21
CA LEU A 20 -2.74 -17.86 1.75
C LEU A 20 -4.17 -17.93 1.20
N VAL A 21 -5.08 -18.58 1.91
CA VAL A 21 -6.49 -18.69 1.52
C VAL A 21 -7.27 -17.41 1.81
N PHE A 22 -6.85 -16.65 2.83
CA PHE A 22 -7.53 -15.44 3.27
C PHE A 22 -6.53 -14.36 3.67
N PHE A 23 -6.74 -13.14 3.20
CA PHE A 23 -6.06 -11.96 3.70
C PHE A 23 -6.97 -10.74 3.66
N PHE A 24 -6.54 -9.67 4.31
CA PHE A 24 -7.16 -8.36 4.17
C PHE A 24 -6.08 -7.32 3.92
N VAL A 25 -6.46 -6.26 3.22
CA VAL A 25 -5.56 -5.28 2.64
C VAL A 25 -6.23 -3.90 2.68
N PRO A 26 -5.49 -2.78 2.80
CA PRO A 26 -6.12 -1.47 2.72
C PRO A 26 -6.95 -1.32 1.43
N SER A 27 -8.16 -0.79 1.56
CA SER A 27 -9.08 -0.62 0.43
C SER A 27 -8.57 0.37 -0.64
N ASP A 28 -7.72 1.32 -0.26
CA ASP A 28 -7.12 2.30 -1.16
C ASP A 28 -5.58 2.14 -1.19
N LEU A 29 -5.10 1.24 -2.06
CA LEU A 29 -3.67 0.99 -2.24
C LEU A 29 -2.93 2.19 -2.90
N ASP A 30 -3.65 3.04 -3.63
CA ASP A 30 -3.09 4.21 -4.30
C ASP A 30 -2.56 5.26 -3.30
N PHE A 31 -3.16 5.34 -2.10
CA PHE A 31 -2.60 6.11 -0.99
C PHE A 31 -1.17 5.67 -0.63
N PHE A 32 -0.94 4.36 -0.50
CA PHE A 32 0.34 3.80 -0.08
C PHE A 32 1.42 3.94 -1.16
N ILE A 33 1.04 3.76 -2.43
CA ILE A 33 1.91 3.98 -3.57
C ILE A 33 2.39 5.44 -3.60
N ARG A 34 1.44 6.39 -3.50
CA ARG A 34 1.77 7.83 -3.49
C ARG A 34 2.60 8.24 -2.29
N PHE A 35 2.35 7.65 -1.12
CA PHE A 35 3.13 7.93 0.07
C PHE A 35 4.59 7.50 -0.10
N GLU A 36 4.83 6.26 -0.55
CA GLU A 36 6.18 5.73 -0.72
C GLU A 36 6.96 6.51 -1.78
N LEU A 37 6.32 6.89 -2.90
CA LEU A 37 6.94 7.77 -3.90
C LEU A 37 7.37 9.12 -3.33
N ARG A 38 6.54 9.74 -2.46
CA ARG A 38 6.90 10.98 -1.77
C ARG A 38 8.03 10.78 -0.76
N ASP A 39 8.02 9.65 -0.05
CA ASP A 39 9.06 9.33 0.93
C ASP A 39 10.43 9.09 0.26
N ARG A 40 10.45 8.43 -0.90
CA ARG A 40 11.65 8.25 -1.72
C ARG A 40 12.29 9.58 -2.14
N ILE A 41 11.49 10.54 -2.59
CA ILE A 41 11.97 11.89 -2.90
C ILE A 41 12.53 12.59 -1.65
N ARG A 42 11.85 12.44 -0.50
CA ARG A 42 12.27 13.05 0.76
C ARG A 42 13.61 12.47 1.25
N ARG A 43 13.79 11.16 1.18
CA ARG A 43 14.98 10.46 1.70
C ARG A 43 16.20 10.54 0.77
N GLN A 44 16.01 10.89 -0.51
CA GLN A 44 17.09 11.00 -1.50
C GLN A 44 17.95 9.73 -1.58
N GLY A 45 17.31 8.55 -1.59
CA GLY A 45 17.98 7.25 -1.61
C GLY A 45 18.41 6.69 -0.24
N ASP A 46 18.34 7.47 0.85
CA ASP A 46 18.73 6.99 2.18
C ASP A 46 17.65 6.08 2.79
N ILE A 47 17.88 4.76 2.75
CA ILE A 47 16.93 3.77 3.28
C ILE A 47 16.75 3.82 4.79
N THR A 48 17.75 4.29 5.54
CA THR A 48 17.69 4.36 7.01
C THR A 48 16.65 5.38 7.49
N LYS A 49 16.33 6.35 6.63
CA LYS A 49 15.35 7.40 6.92
C LYS A 49 13.94 7.03 6.49
N ARG A 50 13.71 5.82 5.96
CA ARG A 50 12.43 5.43 5.39
C ARG A 50 11.28 5.56 6.40
N ARG A 51 10.18 6.18 5.97
CA ARG A 51 8.95 6.27 6.77
C ARG A 51 7.86 5.41 6.14
N VAL A 52 6.96 4.93 6.97
CA VAL A 52 5.79 4.15 6.53
C VAL A 52 4.53 4.82 7.06
N PRO A 53 3.41 4.80 6.30
CA PRO A 53 2.18 5.41 6.76
C PRO A 53 1.66 4.76 8.03
N MET A 54 1.32 5.58 9.02
CA MET A 54 0.64 5.12 10.22
C MET A 54 -0.87 4.93 9.97
N ALA A 55 -1.52 4.12 10.81
CA ALA A 55 -2.95 3.83 10.68
C ALA A 55 -3.83 5.09 10.70
N HIS A 56 -3.53 6.05 11.59
CA HIS A 56 -4.27 7.31 11.68
C HIS A 56 -4.05 8.22 10.46
N GLU A 57 -2.89 8.17 9.79
CA GLU A 57 -2.63 8.95 8.58
C GLU A 57 -3.51 8.45 7.42
N TYR A 58 -3.65 7.13 7.33
CA TYR A 58 -4.53 6.49 6.35
C TYR A 58 -6.02 6.78 6.65
N ALA A 59 -6.44 6.65 7.90
CA ALA A 59 -7.81 7.00 8.33
C ALA A 59 -8.13 8.47 8.00
N ARG A 60 -7.26 9.41 8.39
CA ARG A 60 -7.43 10.85 8.09
C ARG A 60 -7.49 11.13 6.59
N TYR A 61 -6.72 10.41 5.78
CA TYR A 61 -6.82 10.53 4.33
C TYR A 61 -8.20 10.10 3.82
N GLN A 62 -8.75 8.99 4.31
CA GLN A 62 -10.07 8.54 3.92
C GLN A 62 -11.22 9.42 4.43
N TYR A 63 -11.07 9.99 5.63
CA TYR A 63 -12.00 10.98 6.18
C TYR A 63 -12.10 12.21 5.26
N ARG A 64 -10.95 12.76 4.84
CA ARG A 64 -10.90 13.88 3.88
C ARG A 64 -11.48 13.57 2.50
N GLN A 65 -11.64 12.29 2.16
CA GLN A 65 -12.25 11.85 0.91
C GLN A 65 -13.74 11.51 1.08
N GLY A 66 -14.31 11.70 2.29
CA GLY A 66 -15.69 11.33 2.60
C GLY A 66 -15.95 9.82 2.59
N LYS A 67 -14.91 8.98 2.68
CA LYS A 67 -15.04 7.51 2.66
C LYS A 67 -15.37 6.92 4.04
N ILE A 68 -15.01 7.63 5.10
CA ILE A 68 -15.29 7.27 6.50
C ILE A 68 -15.77 8.51 7.25
N THR A 69 -16.52 8.29 8.33
CA THR A 69 -16.97 9.33 9.25
C THR A 69 -15.86 9.72 10.24
N ASP A 70 -16.06 10.83 10.96
CA ASP A 70 -15.21 11.30 12.06
C ASP A 70 -15.17 10.33 13.24
N VAL A 71 -16.27 9.62 13.50
CA VAL A 71 -16.36 8.57 14.53
C VAL A 71 -15.65 7.26 14.15
N ALA A 72 -15.09 7.17 12.95
CA ALA A 72 -14.43 5.96 12.47
C ALA A 72 -13.13 5.68 13.26
N GLN A 73 -13.01 4.46 13.79
CA GLN A 73 -11.87 4.08 14.62
C GLN A 73 -10.58 3.85 13.81
N GLY A 74 -10.66 3.79 12.47
CA GLY A 74 -9.52 3.53 11.61
C GLY A 74 -9.85 3.57 10.12
N GLY A 75 -8.90 3.14 9.29
CA GLY A 75 -9.09 3.07 7.85
C GLY A 75 -9.93 1.87 7.41
N GLN A 76 -10.41 1.89 6.19
CA GLN A 76 -11.13 0.80 5.54
C GLN A 76 -10.16 -0.21 4.90
N TYR A 77 -10.43 -1.48 5.17
CA TYR A 77 -9.70 -2.64 4.66
C TYR A 77 -10.65 -3.59 3.94
N THR A 78 -10.20 -4.08 2.80
CA THR A 78 -10.90 -5.04 1.96
C THR A 78 -10.45 -6.45 2.33
N ARG A 79 -11.40 -7.35 2.53
CA ARG A 79 -11.15 -8.79 2.77
C ARG A 79 -11.17 -9.52 1.44
N VAL A 80 -10.17 -10.37 1.22
CA VAL A 80 -9.98 -11.14 -0.01
C VAL A 80 -9.90 -12.62 0.34
N TYR A 81 -10.74 -13.41 -0.31
CA TYR A 81 -10.78 -14.86 -0.17
C TYR A 81 -10.32 -15.50 -1.49
N LEU A 82 -9.35 -16.39 -1.42
CA LEU A 82 -8.79 -17.09 -2.58
C LEU A 82 -9.43 -18.47 -2.82
N CYS A 83 -10.27 -18.94 -1.89
CA CYS A 83 -11.04 -20.17 -2.02
C CYS A 83 -12.51 -19.89 -2.41
N ASN A 84 -13.14 -20.87 -3.06
CA ASN A 84 -14.58 -20.92 -3.26
C ASN A 84 -15.26 -21.35 -1.95
N HIS A 85 -15.22 -20.51 -0.91
CA HIS A 85 -16.10 -20.71 0.23
C HIS A 85 -17.52 -20.32 -0.20
N LEU A 86 -18.54 -21.11 0.12
CA LEU A 86 -19.96 -20.90 -0.26
C LEU A 86 -20.55 -19.54 0.17
N LEU A 87 -19.80 -18.74 0.94
CA LEU A 87 -20.18 -17.42 1.46
C LEU A 87 -19.27 -16.28 0.94
N ALA A 88 -18.30 -16.57 0.07
CA ALA A 88 -17.29 -15.61 -0.36
C ALA A 88 -17.49 -15.21 -1.82
N GLN A 89 -18.12 -14.05 -2.05
CA GLN A 89 -17.65 -13.23 -3.17
C GLN A 89 -16.15 -12.98 -2.92
N ASN A 90 -15.28 -13.19 -3.93
CA ASN A 90 -13.80 -13.14 -3.78
C ASN A 90 -13.30 -11.85 -3.10
N THR A 91 -14.13 -10.80 -3.10
CA THR A 91 -13.90 -9.54 -2.40
C THR A 91 -15.15 -9.15 -1.62
N GLN A 92 -15.01 -8.88 -0.32
CA GLN A 92 -16.12 -8.39 0.52
C GLN A 92 -16.05 -6.87 0.70
N ALA A 93 -17.20 -6.26 1.05
CA ALA A 93 -17.28 -4.83 1.36
C ALA A 93 -16.19 -4.41 2.37
N PRO A 94 -15.53 -3.25 2.15
CA PRO A 94 -14.51 -2.76 3.04
C PRO A 94 -15.03 -2.60 4.48
N LYS A 95 -14.22 -3.01 5.46
CA LYS A 95 -14.52 -2.86 6.89
C LYS A 95 -13.48 -1.96 7.56
N GLN A 96 -13.93 -1.20 8.55
CA GLN A 96 -13.03 -0.35 9.33
C GLN A 96 -12.13 -1.19 10.23
N TRP A 97 -10.86 -0.83 10.29
CA TRP A 97 -9.88 -1.42 11.22
C TRP A 97 -8.80 -0.39 11.55
N HIS A 98 -8.38 -0.38 12.82
CA HIS A 98 -7.47 0.62 13.38
C HIS A 98 -6.01 0.13 13.43
N GLY A 99 -5.71 -1.05 12.89
CA GLY A 99 -4.37 -1.59 12.88
C GLY A 99 -3.47 -0.99 11.80
N ALA A 100 -2.18 -1.26 11.93
CA ALA A 100 -1.15 -0.76 11.02
C ALA A 100 -1.33 -1.34 9.61
N PRO A 101 -1.30 -0.49 8.56
CA PRO A 101 -1.45 -0.96 7.19
C PRO A 101 -0.29 -1.83 6.71
N LEU A 102 0.96 -1.49 7.07
CA LEU A 102 2.14 -2.14 6.50
C LEU A 102 2.18 -3.67 6.68
N PRO A 103 1.93 -4.23 7.88
CA PRO A 103 1.85 -5.69 8.04
C PRO A 103 0.84 -6.36 7.09
N THR A 104 -0.32 -5.73 6.89
CA THR A 104 -1.37 -6.26 5.99
C THR A 104 -0.95 -6.19 4.52
N ILE A 105 -0.27 -5.11 4.12
CA ILE A 105 0.29 -4.96 2.77
C ILE A 105 1.36 -6.02 2.52
N ARG A 106 2.26 -6.26 3.48
CA ARG A 106 3.29 -7.31 3.36
C ARG A 106 2.66 -8.69 3.15
N LYS A 107 1.61 -9.00 3.89
CA LYS A 107 0.87 -10.26 3.73
C LYS A 107 0.17 -10.36 2.37
N ALA A 108 -0.47 -9.28 1.93
CA ALA A 108 -1.08 -9.20 0.60
C ALA A 108 -0.05 -9.33 -0.54
N ILE A 109 1.17 -8.82 -0.37
CA ILE A 109 2.28 -9.03 -1.31
C ILE A 109 2.68 -10.50 -1.35
N GLY A 110 2.72 -11.19 -0.20
CA GLY A 110 2.94 -12.65 -0.15
C GLY A 110 1.91 -13.44 -0.97
N ALA A 111 0.65 -12.99 -0.97
CA ALA A 111 -0.41 -13.63 -1.76
C ALA A 111 -0.19 -13.54 -3.28
N LEU A 112 0.70 -12.66 -3.78
CA LEU A 112 1.09 -12.65 -5.20
C LEU A 112 1.86 -13.91 -5.61
N GLY A 113 2.47 -14.63 -4.65
CA GLY A 113 3.11 -15.92 -4.90
C GLY A 113 2.14 -17.12 -4.85
N SER A 114 0.88 -16.92 -4.42
CA SER A 114 -0.07 -18.01 -4.27
C SER A 114 -0.44 -18.60 -5.64
N PRO A 115 -0.61 -19.95 -5.74
CA PRO A 115 -1.20 -20.60 -6.92
C PRO A 115 -2.59 -20.05 -7.29
N ARG A 116 -3.25 -19.36 -6.36
CA ARG A 116 -4.61 -18.82 -6.50
C ARG A 116 -4.64 -17.34 -6.89
N ILE A 117 -3.53 -16.75 -7.33
CA ILE A 117 -3.44 -15.33 -7.72
C ILE A 117 -4.54 -14.90 -8.70
N GLY A 118 -5.01 -15.79 -9.58
CA GLY A 118 -6.10 -15.51 -10.52
C GLY A 118 -7.45 -15.19 -9.88
N ARG A 119 -7.60 -15.34 -8.56
CA ARG A 119 -8.78 -14.92 -7.80
C ARG A 119 -8.71 -13.49 -7.30
N ILE A 120 -7.51 -12.90 -7.28
CA ILE A 120 -7.29 -11.52 -6.85
C ILE A 120 -7.67 -10.59 -8.03
N PRO A 121 -8.44 -9.50 -7.80
CA PRO A 121 -8.73 -8.52 -8.83
C PRO A 121 -7.45 -7.99 -9.49
N GLN A 122 -7.43 -7.90 -10.83
CA GLN A 122 -6.23 -7.55 -11.59
C GLN A 122 -5.66 -6.17 -11.21
N ASP A 123 -6.52 -5.19 -10.92
CA ASP A 123 -6.12 -3.88 -10.41
C ASP A 123 -5.34 -3.98 -9.09
N MET A 124 -5.81 -4.83 -8.17
CA MET A 124 -5.15 -5.08 -6.90
C MET A 124 -3.80 -5.79 -7.09
N VAL A 125 -3.73 -6.79 -7.99
CA VAL A 125 -2.46 -7.47 -8.35
C VAL A 125 -1.43 -6.46 -8.86
N MET A 126 -1.84 -5.57 -9.76
CA MET A 126 -0.97 -4.51 -10.29
C MET A 126 -0.47 -3.59 -9.17
N LYS A 127 -1.37 -3.08 -8.32
CA LYS A 127 -1.02 -2.16 -7.22
C LYS A 127 -0.12 -2.82 -6.16
N LEU A 128 -0.38 -4.07 -5.82
CA LEU A 128 0.46 -4.85 -4.92
C LEU A 128 1.84 -5.13 -5.53
N THR A 129 1.92 -5.36 -6.83
CA THR A 129 3.20 -5.53 -7.54
C THR A 129 4.02 -4.23 -7.51
N ILE A 130 3.38 -3.07 -7.73
CA ILE A 130 4.02 -1.76 -7.59
C ILE A 130 4.52 -1.57 -6.16
N LEU A 131 3.70 -1.84 -5.14
CA LEU A 131 4.08 -1.72 -3.74
C LEU A 131 5.22 -2.66 -3.36
N ARG A 132 5.21 -3.91 -3.87
CA ARG A 132 6.32 -4.86 -3.68
C ARG A 132 7.61 -4.27 -4.22
N ASP A 133 7.61 -3.81 -5.46
CA ASP A 133 8.80 -3.26 -6.08
C ASP A 133 9.27 -1.99 -5.33
N LEU A 134 8.35 -1.10 -4.94
CA LEU A 134 8.66 0.08 -4.15
C LEU A 134 9.14 -0.23 -2.71
N TYR A 135 8.80 -1.38 -2.15
CA TYR A 135 9.14 -1.72 -0.77
C TYR A 135 10.41 -2.55 -0.64
N TYR A 136 10.72 -3.36 -1.64
CA TYR A 136 11.75 -4.39 -1.57
C TYR A 136 12.85 -4.27 -2.63
N LEU A 137 12.66 -3.46 -3.69
CA LEU A 137 13.72 -3.21 -4.67
C LEU A 137 14.42 -1.87 -4.38
N ASP A 138 15.75 -1.96 -4.29
CA ASP A 138 16.63 -0.82 -4.00
C ASP A 138 16.85 0.09 -5.22
N ASP A 139 16.60 -0.39 -6.45
CA ASP A 139 16.67 0.44 -7.64
C ASP A 139 15.44 1.34 -7.77
N GLU A 140 15.57 2.57 -7.26
CA GLU A 140 14.50 3.56 -7.31
C GLU A 140 14.14 3.98 -8.74
N ASP A 141 15.14 4.24 -9.57
CA ASP A 141 14.93 4.78 -10.91
C ASP A 141 14.39 3.73 -11.88
N GLU A 142 14.81 2.47 -11.76
CA GLU A 142 14.26 1.36 -12.55
C GLU A 142 12.83 1.05 -12.14
N THR A 143 12.53 1.00 -10.83
CA THR A 143 11.17 0.72 -10.34
C THR A 143 10.18 1.77 -10.84
N GLU A 144 10.54 3.05 -10.78
CA GLU A 144 9.70 4.15 -11.27
C GLU A 144 9.50 4.09 -12.79
N ARG A 145 10.56 3.78 -13.55
CA ARG A 145 10.47 3.63 -15.02
C ARG A 145 9.62 2.42 -15.43
N ARG A 146 9.76 1.29 -14.76
CA ARG A 146 9.03 0.05 -15.03
C ARG A 146 7.52 0.28 -14.92
N HIS A 147 7.11 0.99 -13.88
CA HIS A 147 5.69 1.24 -13.58
C HIS A 147 5.18 2.58 -14.13
N GLN A 148 5.99 3.30 -14.91
CA GLN A 148 5.64 4.61 -15.49
C GLN A 148 5.16 5.62 -14.43
N LEU A 149 5.76 5.61 -13.24
CA LEU A 149 5.39 6.47 -12.12
C LEU A 149 6.06 7.83 -12.29
N GLU A 150 5.28 8.91 -12.33
CA GLU A 150 5.83 10.27 -12.37
C GLU A 150 6.17 10.75 -10.95
N ARG A 151 7.44 11.10 -10.70
CA ARG A 151 7.83 11.80 -9.47
C ARG A 151 7.03 13.10 -9.36
N PRO A 152 6.32 13.36 -8.24
CA PRO A 152 5.75 14.68 -8.01
C PRO A 152 6.90 15.68 -8.10
N ARG A 153 6.77 16.66 -9.00
CA ARG A 153 7.80 17.66 -9.28
C ARG A 153 8.06 18.45 -8.01
N GLY A 154 9.06 18.02 -7.23
CA GLY A 154 9.62 18.80 -6.14
C GLY A 154 10.10 20.14 -6.71
N GLY A 155 9.60 21.24 -6.15
CA GLY A 155 10.07 22.59 -6.45
C GLY A 155 11.61 22.60 -6.46
N GLY A 156 12.16 23.15 -7.53
CA GLY A 156 13.54 22.93 -7.95
C GLY A 156 14.58 23.11 -6.85
N ARG A 157 15.36 22.05 -6.62
CA ARG A 157 16.68 22.16 -6.00
C ARG A 157 17.64 22.68 -7.08
N GLN A 158 17.79 23.98 -7.09
CA GLN A 158 18.81 24.71 -7.83
C GLN A 158 20.16 24.48 -7.12
N GLN A 159 20.89 23.45 -7.53
CA GLN A 159 22.33 23.28 -7.27
C GLN A 159 22.98 22.93 -8.62
N GLY A 160 24.09 23.52 -9.06
CA GLY A 160 24.92 24.55 -8.48
C GLY A 160 25.82 25.08 -9.60
N GLY A 161 25.60 26.34 -9.97
CA GLY A 161 26.53 27.11 -10.77
C GLY A 161 27.47 27.86 -9.84
N ARG A 162 28.73 27.40 -9.79
CA ARG A 162 29.98 28.14 -9.47
C ARG A 162 29.85 29.51 -8.79
N GLY A 163 30.30 29.59 -7.54
CA GLY A 163 30.70 30.84 -6.88
C GLY A 163 31.93 30.62 -5.99
N ARG A 164 33.09 31.12 -6.43
CA ARG A 164 34.29 31.34 -5.59
C ARG A 164 34.05 32.57 -4.70
N GLY A 165 34.44 32.49 -3.44
CA GLY A 165 34.58 33.61 -2.49
C GLY A 165 34.27 33.10 -1.07
N ARG A 166 35.24 32.79 -0.20
CA ARG A 166 36.09 33.70 0.61
C ARG A 166 35.30 34.30 1.78
N GLU A 167 35.90 34.20 2.99
CA GLU A 167 35.57 34.83 4.29
C GLU A 167 34.57 33.97 5.09
N GLU A 168 34.97 33.18 6.11
CA GLU A 168 35.48 33.53 7.46
C GLU A 168 34.66 34.67 8.09
N ASP A 169 33.77 34.29 9.03
CA ASP A 169 33.16 35.02 10.17
C ASP A 169 31.94 34.15 10.59
N GLU A 170 32.02 33.28 11.60
CA GLU A 170 31.78 33.56 13.03
C GLU A 170 30.68 34.60 13.24
N ASP A 171 29.44 34.15 13.50
CA ASP A 171 28.51 34.80 14.42
C ASP A 171 27.44 33.77 14.87
N GLU A 172 27.47 33.53 16.19
CA GLU A 172 26.44 32.91 17.00
C GLU A 172 25.24 33.87 17.06
N ASP A 173 24.03 33.41 16.75
CA ASP A 173 22.82 34.05 17.27
C ASP A 173 21.78 32.96 17.56
N GLU A 174 21.61 32.76 18.88
CA GLU A 174 20.47 32.13 19.52
C GLU A 174 19.26 33.05 19.36
N ASP A 175 18.20 32.61 18.70
CA ASP A 175 16.89 33.22 18.85
C ASP A 175 15.85 32.11 19.15
N GLU A 176 15.54 32.04 20.44
CA GLU A 176 14.35 31.43 21.03
C GLU A 176 13.15 32.28 20.64
N ASP A 177 12.25 31.76 19.80
CA ASP A 177 10.90 32.31 19.68
C ASP A 177 9.88 31.22 20.06
N GLU A 178 9.49 31.29 21.34
CA GLU A 178 8.27 30.72 21.91
C GLU A 178 7.08 31.53 21.39
N ASP A 179 6.29 30.95 20.49
CA ASP A 179 4.93 31.45 20.24
C ASP A 179 3.93 30.37 20.67
N GLU A 180 3.46 30.56 21.90
CA GLU A 180 2.22 30.02 22.46
C GLU A 180 1.04 30.75 21.80
N ASP A 181 0.33 30.08 20.90
CA ASP A 181 -1.03 30.52 20.53
C ASP A 181 -2.03 29.45 20.99
N GLU A 182 -2.57 29.72 22.19
CA GLU A 182 -3.84 29.21 22.70
C GLU A 182 -4.97 29.80 21.86
N ASP A 183 -5.66 28.98 21.07
CA ASP A 183 -7.01 29.32 20.61
C ASP A 183 -7.95 28.17 21.01
N GLU A 184 -8.58 28.40 22.17
CA GLU A 184 -9.84 27.78 22.60
C GLU A 184 -10.96 28.28 21.69
N ASP A 185 -11.55 27.41 20.88
CA ASP A 185 -12.89 27.63 20.35
C ASP A 185 -13.74 26.41 20.70
N GLU A 186 -14.48 26.58 21.81
CA GLU A 186 -15.70 25.87 22.16
C GLU A 186 -16.77 26.20 21.11
N ASP A 187 -17.24 25.21 20.36
CA ASP A 187 -18.57 25.28 19.75
C ASP A 187 -19.32 23.99 20.09
N GLU A 188 -20.14 24.12 21.13
CA GLU A 188 -21.30 23.29 21.42
C GLU A 188 -22.33 23.49 20.30
N ASP A 189 -22.63 22.43 19.54
CA ASP A 189 -23.92 22.35 18.85
C ASP A 189 -24.55 20.99 19.15
N GLU A 190 -25.44 21.04 20.14
CA GLU A 190 -26.54 20.11 20.36
C GLU A 190 -27.48 20.18 19.15
N ASP A 191 -27.62 19.08 18.41
CA ASP A 191 -28.84 18.85 17.63
C ASP A 191 -29.34 17.43 17.93
N GLU A 192 -30.29 17.41 18.85
CA GLU A 192 -31.32 16.38 19.00
C GLU A 192 -32.14 16.34 17.70
N ASP A 193 -32.21 15.18 17.04
CA ASP A 193 -33.37 14.85 16.22
C ASP A 193 -33.72 13.38 16.44
N GLU A 194 -34.79 13.22 17.21
CA GLU A 194 -35.68 12.05 17.29
C GLU A 194 -36.31 11.79 15.91
N ASP A 195 -36.46 10.54 15.52
CA ASP A 195 -37.51 9.97 14.65
C ASP A 195 -37.24 8.45 14.61
N GLU A 196 -37.84 7.62 15.48
CA GLU A 196 -39.19 7.02 15.37
C GLU A 196 -39.57 6.56 13.96
N ASP A 197 -39.68 5.23 13.80
CA ASP A 197 -40.60 4.47 12.93
C ASP A 197 -40.00 3.04 12.78
N GLU A 198 -40.41 2.04 13.57
CA GLU A 198 -41.63 1.21 13.47
C GLU A 198 -41.75 0.39 12.16
N ASP A 199 -42.37 -0.78 12.33
CA ASP A 199 -42.79 -1.80 11.36
C ASP A 199 -41.75 -2.91 11.05
N GLU A 200 -41.86 -4.07 11.70
CA GLU A 200 -42.88 -5.14 11.56
C GLU A 200 -42.71 -6.00 10.29
N ASP A 201 -43.06 -7.27 10.46
CA ASP A 201 -43.25 -8.34 9.47
C ASP A 201 -42.10 -9.36 9.36
N GLU A 202 -42.18 -10.46 10.11
CA GLU A 202 -43.09 -11.63 9.97
C GLU A 202 -42.39 -12.72 9.13
N ASP A 203 -42.13 -13.83 9.84
CA ASP A 203 -42.36 -15.22 9.43
C ASP A 203 -41.96 -15.67 8.01
N GLU A 204 -41.14 -16.72 7.93
CA GLU A 204 -41.70 -18.08 7.76
C GLU A 204 -40.58 -19.12 7.86
N ASP A 205 -40.85 -20.10 8.73
CA ASP A 205 -40.20 -21.41 8.79
C ASP A 205 -40.16 -22.10 7.42
N GLU A 206 -39.17 -22.96 7.21
CA GLU A 206 -39.36 -24.35 6.79
C GLU A 206 -37.97 -25.02 6.70
N ASP A 207 -37.73 -25.96 7.63
CA ASP A 207 -37.46 -27.39 7.35
C ASP A 207 -36.72 -27.70 6.02
N GLU A 208 -35.74 -28.59 5.93
CA GLU A 208 -35.65 -29.93 6.48
C GLU A 208 -34.32 -30.54 5.95
N ASP A 209 -33.97 -31.72 6.48
CA ASP A 209 -33.02 -32.72 5.94
C ASP A 209 -31.54 -32.53 6.30
N GLU A 210 -31.03 -33.28 7.30
CA GLU A 210 -30.64 -34.70 7.19
C GLU A 210 -29.65 -34.91 6.05
N ASP A 211 -28.37 -35.08 6.40
CA ASP A 211 -27.68 -36.32 6.04
C ASP A 211 -26.44 -36.48 6.93
N GLU A 212 -26.53 -37.52 7.76
CA GLU A 212 -25.42 -38.27 8.31
C GLU A 212 -24.48 -38.66 7.16
N ASP A 213 -23.19 -38.46 7.31
CA ASP A 213 -22.21 -39.43 6.80
C ASP A 213 -20.97 -39.35 7.70
N GLU A 214 -20.91 -40.36 8.57
CA GLU A 214 -19.71 -40.87 9.20
C GLU A 214 -18.78 -41.36 8.10
N ASP A 215 -17.60 -40.75 7.94
CA ASP A 215 -16.47 -41.46 7.34
C ASP A 215 -15.25 -41.24 8.25
N GLU A 216 -15.07 -42.25 9.11
CA GLU A 216 -13.80 -42.62 9.72
C GLU A 216 -12.84 -43.02 8.60
N ASP A 217 -11.84 -42.19 8.30
CA ASP A 217 -10.62 -42.68 7.67
C ASP A 217 -9.43 -42.37 8.59
N GLU A 218 -9.12 -43.39 9.38
CA GLU A 218 -7.80 -43.66 9.93
C GLU A 218 -6.83 -43.83 8.76
N ASP A 219 -5.91 -42.89 8.54
CA ASP A 219 -4.66 -43.19 7.85
C ASP A 219 -3.49 -42.72 8.72
N GLU A 220 -2.92 -43.72 9.40
CA GLU A 220 -1.55 -43.76 9.89
C GLU A 220 -0.59 -43.62 8.70
N ASP A 221 0.31 -42.64 8.72
CA ASP A 221 1.60 -42.68 8.01
C ASP A 221 2.56 -41.82 8.87
N GLU A 222 3.29 -42.43 9.81
CA GLU A 222 4.64 -43.00 9.64
C GLU A 222 5.67 -42.04 9.01
N ASP A 223 6.64 -41.68 9.85
CA ASP A 223 8.06 -41.41 9.55
C ASP A 223 8.43 -40.55 8.34
N ASP A 224 9.02 -39.37 8.60
CA ASP A 224 10.41 -39.16 8.17
C ASP A 224 11.11 -38.10 9.02
N GLU A 225 11.91 -38.57 9.97
CA GLU A 225 12.93 -37.80 10.67
C GLU A 225 14.13 -37.63 9.72
N THR A 226 14.13 -36.57 8.91
CA THR A 226 15.34 -36.16 8.17
C THR A 226 16.05 -35.05 8.94
N GLU A 227 16.98 -35.47 9.80
CA GLU A 227 18.11 -34.65 10.24
C GLU A 227 18.99 -34.34 9.02
N ASP A 228 18.79 -33.17 8.41
CA ASP A 228 19.77 -32.62 7.46
C ASP A 228 20.59 -31.54 8.18
N GLU A 229 21.71 -32.01 8.73
CA GLU A 229 22.93 -31.23 8.96
C GLU A 229 23.51 -30.86 7.59
N ASP A 230 23.46 -29.58 7.20
CA ASP A 230 24.37 -29.07 6.18
C ASP A 230 24.96 -27.73 6.65
N GLU A 231 26.20 -27.85 7.13
CA GLU A 231 27.21 -26.81 7.22
C GLU A 231 27.55 -26.35 5.80
N ASP A 232 27.42 -25.06 5.49
CA ASP A 232 28.21 -24.44 4.40
C ASP A 232 28.59 -23.02 4.83
N GLU A 233 29.84 -22.91 5.30
CA GLU A 233 30.62 -21.68 5.40
C GLU A 233 31.16 -21.34 4.01
N ASP A 234 30.60 -20.33 3.33
CA ASP A 234 31.25 -19.73 2.17
C ASP A 234 31.59 -18.25 2.47
N GLU A 235 32.88 -18.05 2.78
CA GLU A 235 33.60 -16.79 2.72
C GLU A 235 33.95 -16.49 1.25
N ASP A 236 33.27 -15.52 0.63
CA ASP A 236 33.74 -14.94 -0.64
C ASP A 236 34.05 -13.45 -0.45
N GLU A 237 35.36 -13.18 -0.33
CA GLU A 237 36.02 -11.91 -0.59
C GLU A 237 36.02 -11.65 -2.10
N ASP A 238 35.34 -10.60 -2.57
CA ASP A 238 35.53 -10.12 -3.94
C ASP A 238 36.03 -8.67 -3.95
N GLU A 239 37.21 -8.56 -4.57
CA GLU A 239 38.08 -7.41 -4.74
C GLU A 239 37.51 -6.33 -5.67
N ASP A 240 37.90 -5.09 -5.38
CA ASP A 240 37.66 -3.88 -6.17
C ASP A 240 38.21 -3.98 -7.61
N GLU A 241 37.40 -3.61 -8.61
CA GLU A 241 37.89 -3.24 -9.94
C GLU A 241 37.34 -1.87 -10.37
N ASP A 242 38.23 -0.88 -10.34
CA ASP A 242 38.08 0.47 -10.88
C ASP A 242 37.92 0.45 -12.41
N ASP A 243 36.84 1.01 -12.95
CA ASP A 243 36.74 1.36 -14.38
C ASP A 243 36.49 2.87 -14.55
N GLU A 244 37.58 3.59 -14.86
CA GLU A 244 37.53 4.95 -15.38
C GLU A 244 37.24 4.93 -16.89
N THR A 245 36.16 5.56 -17.32
CA THR A 245 36.03 6.04 -18.70
C THR A 245 35.48 7.47 -18.79
N GLU A 246 36.37 8.42 -19.09
CA GLU A 246 36.01 9.69 -19.72
C GLU A 246 35.74 9.49 -21.22
N GLU A 247 34.73 10.17 -21.79
CA GLU A 247 34.88 10.98 -23.00
C GLU A 247 33.57 11.71 -23.39
N ALA A 248 33.79 12.87 -24.01
CA ALA A 248 32.86 13.96 -24.26
C ALA A 248 31.91 13.78 -25.46
N GLY A 249 30.79 14.53 -25.49
CA GLY A 249 30.26 14.99 -26.78
C GLY A 249 28.79 15.40 -26.90
N SER A 250 28.57 16.73 -26.97
CA SER A 250 27.75 17.39 -28.02
C SER A 250 26.21 17.56 -27.87
N LYS A 251 25.84 18.79 -27.49
CA LYS A 251 24.86 19.72 -28.13
C LYS A 251 23.49 19.19 -28.59
N GLY A 252 22.42 19.72 -27.99
CA GLY A 252 21.08 19.72 -28.61
C GLY A 252 19.93 20.21 -27.74
N GLY A 253 19.93 21.48 -27.33
CA GLY A 253 18.82 22.09 -26.59
C GLY A 253 17.54 22.23 -27.43
N LYS A 254 16.61 21.29 -27.30
CA LYS A 254 15.20 21.47 -27.69
C LYS A 254 14.40 21.82 -26.44
N ARG A 255 13.94 23.07 -26.35
CA ARG A 255 13.00 23.55 -25.33
C ARG A 255 11.71 22.73 -25.47
N ARG A 256 11.44 21.82 -24.52
CA ARG A 256 10.14 21.15 -24.38
C ARG A 256 9.23 22.00 -23.49
N PRO A 257 7.91 21.98 -23.75
CA PRO A 257 6.97 22.92 -23.17
C PRO A 257 6.82 22.72 -21.66
N LYS A 258 6.58 23.84 -20.98
CA LYS A 258 6.16 23.91 -19.58
C LYS A 258 4.85 23.13 -19.45
N PHE A 259 4.92 21.91 -18.91
CA PHE A 259 3.74 21.11 -18.61
C PHE A 259 3.32 21.41 -17.17
N GLU A 260 2.20 22.11 -17.07
CA GLU A 260 1.46 22.45 -15.87
C GLU A 260 0.53 21.25 -15.54
N TRP A 261 0.47 20.85 -14.27
CA TRP A 261 -0.35 19.72 -13.86
C TRP A 261 -1.83 20.10 -13.92
N ASP A 262 -2.53 19.65 -14.95
CA ASP A 262 -3.97 19.88 -15.18
C ASP A 262 -4.90 18.88 -14.46
N LEU A 263 -4.40 18.11 -13.49
CA LEU A 263 -5.23 17.18 -12.72
C LEU A 263 -5.25 17.64 -11.27
N GLY A 264 -6.38 18.25 -10.89
CA GLY A 264 -6.62 18.82 -9.56
C GLY A 264 -6.66 17.76 -8.44
N PRO A 265 -6.91 18.18 -7.19
CA PRO A 265 -6.88 17.31 -6.01
C PRO A 265 -7.89 16.15 -6.05
N ASP A 266 -8.86 16.19 -6.95
CA ASP A 266 -9.93 15.21 -7.11
C ASP A 266 -9.68 14.20 -8.24
N ALA A 267 -8.48 14.20 -8.85
CA ALA A 267 -8.17 13.31 -9.96
C ALA A 267 -8.13 11.84 -9.52
N THR A 268 -8.89 11.01 -10.22
CA THR A 268 -8.99 9.58 -9.94
C THR A 268 -7.86 8.79 -10.62
N SER A 269 -7.67 7.54 -10.20
CA SER A 269 -6.73 6.62 -10.85
C SER A 269 -7.09 6.35 -12.32
N GLU A 270 -8.38 6.38 -12.68
CA GLU A 270 -8.81 6.30 -14.09
C GLU A 270 -8.38 7.51 -14.92
N ASP A 271 -8.35 8.71 -14.34
CA ASP A 271 -7.93 9.93 -15.04
C ASP A 271 -6.42 9.92 -15.34
N ALA A 272 -5.62 9.35 -14.45
CA ALA A 272 -4.19 9.15 -14.66
C ALA A 272 -3.92 8.10 -15.75
N ILE A 273 -4.64 6.98 -15.72
CA ILE A 273 -4.53 5.91 -16.72
C ILE A 273 -4.97 6.42 -18.10
N ARG A 274 -6.09 7.15 -18.21
CA ARG A 274 -6.56 7.71 -19.50
C ARG A 274 -5.61 8.76 -20.08
N LYS A 275 -4.99 9.58 -19.23
CA LYS A 275 -4.16 10.71 -19.70
C LYS A 275 -2.74 10.30 -20.07
N PHE A 276 -2.20 9.24 -19.45
CA PHE A 276 -0.78 8.91 -19.56
C PHE A 276 -0.49 7.47 -20.01
N TRP A 277 -1.47 6.57 -20.05
CA TRP A 277 -1.28 5.22 -20.56
C TRP A 277 -1.61 5.15 -22.07
N THR A 278 -0.59 5.34 -22.92
CA THR A 278 -0.65 5.04 -24.35
C THR A 278 0.07 3.72 -24.66
N GLY A 279 -0.44 2.61 -24.10
CA GLY A 279 -0.02 1.26 -24.47
C GLY A 279 -0.67 0.78 -25.78
N PRO A 280 -0.13 -0.25 -26.46
CA PRO A 280 -0.58 -0.69 -27.79
C PRO A 280 -1.97 -1.37 -27.81
N PHE A 281 -2.60 -1.59 -26.66
CA PHE A 281 -3.97 -2.07 -26.57
C PHE A 281 -4.92 -0.89 -26.36
N GLY A 282 -5.28 -0.23 -27.46
CA GLY A 282 -6.31 0.80 -27.47
C GLY A 282 -7.66 0.28 -26.98
N PRO A 283 -8.59 1.18 -26.60
CA PRO A 283 -9.85 0.81 -25.99
C PRO A 283 -10.65 -0.11 -26.92
N TRP A 284 -11.06 -1.26 -26.38
CA TRP A 284 -12.05 -2.13 -26.98
C TRP A 284 -13.29 -1.29 -27.27
N ARG A 285 -13.57 -1.05 -28.56
CA ARG A 285 -14.87 -0.54 -28.99
C ARG A 285 -15.85 -1.69 -28.80
N GLU A 286 -16.84 -1.49 -27.93
CA GLU A 286 -18.06 -2.27 -27.94
C GLU A 286 -18.68 -2.18 -29.33
N THR A 287 -18.92 -3.34 -29.93
CA THR A 287 -19.77 -3.53 -31.12
C THR A 287 -20.93 -4.42 -30.73
#